data_AF-A0A956BQR4-F1
#
_entry.id   AF-A0A956BQR4-F1
#
_cell.length_a   1.000
_cell.length_b   1.000
_cell.length_c   1.000
_cell.angle_alpha   90.00
_cell.angle_beta   90.00
_cell.angle_gamma   90.00
#
_symmetry.space_group_name_H-M   'P 1'
#
loop_
_entity.id
_entity.type
_entity.pdbx_description
1 polymer ?
#
loop_
_entity_poly.entity_id
_entity_poly.type
_entity_poly.pdbx_seq_one_letter_code
_entity_poly.pdbx_strand_id
1 'polypeptide(L)'
;WHYLWYVPYDVEGMIGVQHGGDREAFFARYAEYWQQVQDEPDDKIPDDYYWHGNEPVMHVAFLGSLAGRSSLTADASRWVLGHRYSTAPNGLDGNDDAGTLSAWYLWASIGLFPVAGTTTYALASPLFERVEIEPVPGEVFVIRAPGASAEVRYPTGWSVGGLDLPTSH
;
A
#
# COMPACT_ATOMS: atom_id res chain seq x y z
N TRP A 1 1.91 17.58 5.28
CA TRP A 1 2.62 16.55 4.51
C TRP A 1 1.71 15.75 3.57
N HIS A 2 0.40 15.76 3.78
CA HIS A 2 -0.56 14.85 3.12
C HIS A 2 -0.60 14.89 1.58
N TYR A 3 -0.28 16.03 0.97
CA TYR A 3 -0.32 16.18 -0.50
C TYR A 3 1.05 16.06 -1.18
N LEU A 4 2.14 15.93 -0.41
CA LEU A 4 3.50 15.86 -0.96
C LEU A 4 3.64 14.74 -2.02
N TRP A 5 2.93 13.65 -1.77
CA TRP A 5 3.03 12.41 -2.52
C TRP A 5 1.93 12.24 -3.59
N TYR A 6 1.05 13.23 -3.80
CA TYR A 6 -0.20 13.07 -4.55
C TYR A 6 -0.04 13.14 -6.08
N VAL A 7 0.79 12.25 -6.64
CA VAL A 7 0.96 12.05 -8.09
C VAL A 7 0.91 10.54 -8.41
N PRO A 8 -0.18 9.83 -8.05
CA PRO A 8 -0.23 8.37 -8.09
C PRO A 8 -0.09 7.78 -9.50
N TYR A 9 -0.47 8.54 -10.52
CA TYR A 9 -0.45 8.11 -11.93
C TYR A 9 0.92 8.28 -12.62
N ASP A 10 1.86 9.03 -12.01
CA ASP A 10 3.17 9.32 -12.59
C ASP A 10 4.26 9.42 -11.51
N VAL A 11 4.55 8.28 -10.88
CA VAL A 11 5.59 8.17 -9.85
C VAL A 11 6.98 8.53 -10.40
N GLU A 12 7.25 8.20 -11.66
CA GLU A 12 8.51 8.57 -12.32
C GLU A 12 8.65 10.08 -12.50
N GLY A 13 7.60 10.77 -12.96
CA GLY A 13 7.56 12.22 -13.03
C GLY A 13 7.70 12.88 -11.66
N MET A 14 7.07 12.31 -10.62
CA MET A 14 7.24 12.76 -9.24
C MET A 14 8.69 12.66 -8.77
N ILE A 15 9.37 11.53 -8.99
CA ILE A 15 10.80 11.34 -8.69
C ILE A 15 11.65 12.34 -9.48
N GLY A 16 11.31 12.56 -10.76
CA GLY A 16 11.96 13.55 -11.61
C GLY A 16 11.91 14.97 -11.04
N VAL A 17 10.73 15.42 -10.62
CA VAL A 17 10.52 16.78 -10.10
C VAL A 17 11.08 16.96 -8.68
N GLN A 18 10.85 16.00 -7.78
CA GLN A 18 11.22 16.14 -6.37
C GLN A 18 12.70 15.84 -6.10
N HIS A 19 13.30 14.96 -6.89
CA HIS A 19 14.64 14.41 -6.62
C HIS A 19 15.57 14.47 -7.84
N GLY A 20 15.18 15.16 -8.92
CA GLY A 20 16.00 15.26 -10.14
C GLY A 20 16.21 13.92 -10.84
N GLY A 21 15.32 12.95 -10.63
CA GLY A 21 15.46 11.58 -11.14
C GLY A 21 16.31 10.65 -10.26
N ASP A 22 16.84 11.14 -9.13
CA ASP A 22 17.57 10.31 -8.17
C ASP A 22 16.59 9.45 -7.35
N ARG A 23 16.52 8.17 -7.73
CA ARG A 23 15.63 7.20 -7.09
C ARG A 23 16.07 6.83 -5.67
N GLU A 24 17.37 6.80 -5.39
CA GLU A 24 17.82 6.51 -4.02
C GLU A 24 17.51 7.67 -3.09
N ALA A 25 17.62 8.92 -3.56
CA ALA A 25 17.16 10.08 -2.82
C ALA A 25 15.64 10.04 -2.54
N PHE A 26 14.84 9.59 -3.52
CA PHE A 26 13.41 9.34 -3.31
C PHE A 26 13.19 8.27 -2.23
N PHE A 27 13.86 7.12 -2.30
CA PHE A 27 13.70 6.06 -1.32
C PHE A 27 14.15 6.48 0.09
N ALA A 28 15.24 7.26 0.21
CA ALA A 28 15.68 7.80 1.48
C ALA A 28 14.61 8.74 2.08
N ARG A 29 14.02 9.61 1.26
CA ARG A 29 12.95 10.51 1.70
C ARG A 29 11.68 9.77 2.08
N TYR A 30 11.31 8.75 1.31
CA TYR A 30 10.16 7.90 1.60
C TYR A 30 10.34 7.13 2.92
N ALA A 31 11.53 6.57 3.15
CA ALA A 31 11.88 5.90 4.41
C ALA A 31 11.84 6.87 5.60
N GLU A 32 12.42 8.07 5.46
CA GLU A 32 12.34 9.13 6.48
C GLU A 32 10.89 9.52 6.79
N TYR A 33 10.05 9.66 5.77
CA TYR A 33 8.62 9.93 5.95
C TYR A 33 7.92 8.83 6.75
N TRP A 34 8.15 7.55 6.44
CA TRP A 34 7.55 6.45 7.21
C TRP A 34 8.11 6.35 8.62
N GLN A 35 9.36 6.73 8.85
CA GLN A 35 9.90 6.86 10.20
C GLN A 35 9.16 7.95 10.98
N GLN A 36 8.93 9.13 10.37
CA GLN A 36 8.16 10.21 10.98
C GLN A 36 6.73 9.80 11.31
N VAL A 37 6.08 9.01 10.44
CA VAL A 37 4.75 8.42 10.69
C VAL A 37 4.76 7.47 11.89
N GLN A 38 5.80 6.64 12.01
CA GLN A 38 5.90 5.65 13.09
C GLN A 38 6.28 6.26 14.44
N ASP A 39 7.06 7.35 14.42
CA ASP A 39 7.51 8.07 15.61
C ASP A 39 6.46 9.09 16.11
N GLU A 40 5.48 9.45 15.27
CA GLU A 40 4.38 10.35 15.63
C GLU A 40 3.46 9.71 16.68
N PRO A 41 3.21 10.37 17.84
CA PRO A 41 2.22 9.91 18.80
C PRO A 41 0.81 9.93 18.22
N ASP A 42 0.04 8.86 18.48
CA ASP A 42 -1.37 8.75 18.11
C ASP A 42 -2.28 9.47 19.12
N ASP A 43 -2.12 10.80 19.24
CA ASP A 43 -2.78 11.62 20.28
C ASP A 43 -3.55 12.84 19.74
N LYS A 44 -3.62 13.00 18.42
CA LYS A 44 -4.28 14.12 17.75
C LYS A 44 -4.89 13.68 16.42
N ILE A 45 -5.86 14.47 15.95
CA ILE A 45 -6.42 14.35 14.61
C ILE A 45 -6.50 15.77 14.02
N PRO A 46 -6.00 16.01 12.81
CA PRO A 46 -5.30 15.06 11.94
C PRO A 46 -3.87 14.77 12.40
N ASP A 47 -3.33 13.60 12.04
CA ASP A 47 -1.88 13.33 12.08
C ASP A 47 -1.13 14.35 11.20
N ASP A 48 0.14 14.63 11.49
CA ASP A 48 0.94 15.58 10.71
C ASP A 48 1.42 14.96 9.38
N TYR A 49 1.74 13.66 9.40
CA TYR A 49 2.40 12.96 8.30
C TYR A 49 1.46 12.05 7.50
N TYR A 50 0.97 10.96 8.09
CA TYR A 50 0.08 10.00 7.43
C TYR A 50 -1.17 9.81 8.30
N TRP A 51 -2.23 10.56 7.97
CA TRP A 51 -3.54 10.37 8.59
C TRP A 51 -4.37 9.38 7.78
N HIS A 52 -4.46 8.12 8.24
CA HIS A 52 -5.07 7.06 7.46
C HIS A 52 -6.57 7.29 7.21
N GLY A 53 -7.26 7.91 8.17
CA GLY A 53 -8.66 8.31 8.07
C GLY A 53 -9.01 9.37 7.03
N ASN A 54 -8.09 9.72 6.12
CA ASN A 54 -8.31 10.71 5.05
C ASN A 54 -7.69 10.25 3.72
N GLU A 55 -8.42 10.38 2.62
CA GLU A 55 -8.11 9.75 1.33
C GLU A 55 -6.79 10.20 0.66
N PRO A 56 -6.34 11.47 0.75
CA PRO A 56 -5.17 11.94 0.00
C PRO A 56 -3.87 11.19 0.30
N VAL A 57 -3.76 10.49 1.45
CA VAL A 57 -2.54 9.76 1.81
C VAL A 57 -2.63 8.25 1.54
N MET A 58 -3.81 7.71 1.22
CA MET A 58 -4.04 6.27 1.16
C MET A 58 -3.12 5.52 0.18
N HIS A 59 -2.80 6.14 -0.96
CA HIS A 59 -1.92 5.55 -1.98
C HIS A 59 -0.44 5.55 -1.58
N VAL A 60 -0.05 6.36 -0.58
CA VAL A 60 1.36 6.58 -0.20
C VAL A 60 2.03 5.26 0.20
N ALA A 61 1.32 4.36 0.89
CA ALA A 61 1.85 3.05 1.29
C ALA A 61 2.30 2.17 0.12
N PHE A 62 1.83 2.47 -1.10
CA PHE A 62 2.09 1.66 -2.30
C PHE A 62 3.13 2.26 -3.24
N LEU A 63 3.70 3.43 -2.90
CA LEU A 63 4.68 4.09 -3.75
C LEU A 63 5.98 3.31 -3.88
N GLY A 64 6.38 2.54 -2.86
CA GLY A 64 7.58 1.70 -2.91
C GLY A 64 7.58 0.74 -4.10
N SER A 65 6.52 -0.06 -4.28
CA SER A 65 6.41 -0.98 -5.41
C SER A 65 6.24 -0.26 -6.75
N LEU A 66 5.51 0.85 -6.80
CA LEU A 66 5.38 1.67 -8.00
C LEU A 66 6.70 2.32 -8.43
N ALA A 67 7.59 2.61 -7.47
CA ALA A 67 8.93 3.11 -7.71
C ALA A 67 9.98 2.00 -7.85
N GLY A 68 9.60 0.72 -7.85
CA GLY A 68 10.53 -0.39 -8.06
C GLY A 68 11.29 -0.86 -6.81
N ARG A 69 10.75 -0.69 -5.61
CA ARG A 69 11.25 -1.32 -4.37
C ARG A 69 10.09 -1.83 -3.52
N SER A 70 9.60 -3.02 -3.87
CA SER A 70 8.38 -3.61 -3.28
C SER A 70 8.45 -3.87 -1.78
N SER A 71 9.65 -4.08 -1.21
CA SER A 71 9.86 -4.23 0.23
C SER A 71 9.38 -3.01 1.03
N LEU A 72 9.58 -1.80 0.51
CA LEU A 72 9.11 -0.56 1.15
C LEU A 72 7.58 -0.48 1.18
N THR A 73 6.90 -1.00 0.16
CA THR A 73 5.43 -1.12 0.18
C THR A 73 4.98 -2.20 1.15
N ALA A 74 5.68 -3.33 1.22
CA ALA A 74 5.38 -4.35 2.21
C ALA A 74 5.50 -3.82 3.64
N ASP A 75 6.52 -3.01 3.96
CA ASP A 75 6.67 -2.38 5.26
C ASP A 75 5.53 -1.39 5.55
N ALA A 76 5.30 -0.45 4.64
CA ALA A 76 4.30 0.59 4.82
C ALA A 76 2.88 0.01 4.93
N SER A 77 2.46 -0.85 4.00
CA SER A 77 1.10 -1.39 4.00
C SER A 77 0.83 -2.29 5.21
N ARG A 78 1.81 -3.09 5.64
CA ARG A 78 1.70 -3.91 6.86
C ARG A 78 1.63 -3.08 8.12
N TRP A 79 2.40 -1.99 8.19
CA TRP A 79 2.30 -1.09 9.31
C TRP A 79 0.89 -0.51 9.43
N VAL A 80 0.33 0.02 8.33
CA VAL A 80 -1.04 0.58 8.33
C VAL A 80 -2.07 -0.49 8.71
N LEU A 81 -2.03 -1.68 8.09
CA LEU A 81 -2.93 -2.79 8.41
C LEU A 81 -2.89 -3.18 9.90
N GLY A 82 -1.70 -3.15 10.51
CA GLY A 82 -1.50 -3.56 11.91
C GLY A 82 -1.80 -2.49 12.96
N HIS A 83 -1.80 -1.20 12.58
CA HIS A 83 -1.90 -0.08 13.54
C HIS A 83 -3.16 0.77 13.36
N ARG A 84 -3.71 0.84 12.14
CA ARG A 84 -4.83 1.73 11.80
C ARG A 84 -6.17 1.01 11.67
N TYR A 85 -6.19 -0.29 11.97
CA TYR A 85 -7.37 -1.14 11.95
C TYR A 85 -7.45 -2.02 13.18
N SER A 86 -8.65 -2.16 13.75
CA SER A 86 -8.94 -3.19 14.75
C SER A 86 -10.40 -3.64 14.68
N THR A 87 -10.72 -4.71 15.41
CA THR A 87 -12.09 -5.23 15.52
C THR A 87 -12.91 -4.54 16.62
N ALA A 88 -12.36 -3.51 17.27
CA ALA A 88 -13.06 -2.74 18.28
C ALA A 88 -14.13 -1.81 17.65
N PRO A 89 -15.12 -1.34 18.43
CA PRO A 89 -16.13 -0.40 17.93
C PRO A 89 -15.57 0.90 17.33
N ASN A 90 -14.40 1.34 17.79
CA ASN A 90 -13.64 2.48 17.28
C ASN A 90 -12.42 2.03 16.45
N GLY A 91 -12.52 0.87 15.79
CA GLY A 91 -11.40 0.23 15.12
C GLY A 91 -10.99 0.81 13.77
N LEU A 92 -11.56 1.95 13.36
CA LEU A 92 -11.17 2.69 12.16
C LEU A 92 -10.57 4.03 12.56
N ASP A 93 -9.52 4.43 11.85
CA ASP A 93 -8.75 5.67 12.05
C ASP A 93 -9.48 6.96 11.64
N GLY A 94 -10.74 6.84 11.20
CA GLY A 94 -11.57 7.93 10.69
C GLY A 94 -12.93 7.43 10.24
N ASN A 95 -13.64 8.27 9.48
CA ASN A 95 -14.86 7.83 8.82
C ASN A 95 -14.53 6.78 7.76
N ASP A 96 -15.37 5.76 7.62
CA ASP A 96 -15.21 4.75 6.57
C ASP A 96 -15.47 5.35 5.17
N ASP A 97 -16.08 6.54 5.09
CA ASP A 97 -16.39 7.28 3.86
C ASP A 97 -16.99 6.39 2.77
N ALA A 98 -18.14 5.80 3.14
CA ALA A 98 -18.93 4.90 2.30
C ALA A 98 -18.16 3.66 1.80
N GLY A 99 -17.27 3.11 2.62
CA GLY A 99 -16.52 1.88 2.32
C GLY A 99 -15.10 2.12 1.83
N THR A 100 -14.61 3.35 1.84
CA THR A 100 -13.26 3.70 1.37
C THR A 100 -12.17 3.06 2.23
N LEU A 101 -12.22 3.20 3.56
CA LEU A 101 -11.25 2.54 4.45
C LEU A 101 -11.40 1.02 4.39
N SER A 102 -12.63 0.52 4.42
CA SER A 102 -12.90 -0.91 4.29
C SER A 102 -12.35 -1.50 2.99
N ALA A 103 -12.51 -0.80 1.86
CA ALA A 103 -11.97 -1.22 0.57
C ALA A 103 -10.43 -1.17 0.56
N TRP A 104 -9.83 -0.13 1.17
CA TRP A 104 -8.38 -0.04 1.33
C TRP A 104 -7.83 -1.25 2.08
N TYR A 105 -8.45 -1.61 3.22
CA TYR A 105 -8.08 -2.78 4.00
C TYR A 105 -8.13 -4.05 3.17
N LEU A 106 -9.22 -4.27 2.42
CA LEU A 106 -9.37 -5.46 1.58
C LEU A 106 -8.29 -5.54 0.51
N TRP A 107 -8.06 -4.45 -0.24
CA TRP A 107 -7.03 -4.38 -1.26
C TRP A 107 -5.64 -4.68 -0.67
N ALA A 108 -5.24 -3.95 0.37
CA ALA A 108 -3.95 -4.15 1.03
C ALA A 108 -3.80 -5.60 1.57
N SER A 109 -4.87 -6.16 2.15
CA SER A 109 -4.87 -7.52 2.71
C SER A 109 -4.72 -8.61 1.65
N ILE A 110 -5.21 -8.40 0.43
CA ILE A 110 -5.02 -9.36 -0.67
C ILE A 110 -3.71 -9.13 -1.43
N GLY A 111 -2.92 -8.13 -1.03
CA GLY A 111 -1.60 -7.83 -1.59
C GLY A 111 -1.63 -7.00 -2.87
N LEU A 112 -2.70 -6.25 -3.13
CA LEU A 112 -2.87 -5.42 -4.32
C LEU A 112 -3.39 -4.04 -3.96
N PHE A 113 -3.15 -3.03 -4.78
CA PHE A 113 -3.83 -1.73 -4.63
C PHE A 113 -4.06 -1.06 -5.98
N PRO A 114 -5.29 -0.64 -6.33
CA PRO A 114 -5.57 -0.02 -7.62
C PRO A 114 -5.02 1.42 -7.69
N VAL A 115 -4.26 1.72 -8.74
CA VAL A 115 -3.79 3.08 -9.01
C VAL A 115 -4.86 3.84 -9.80
N ALA A 116 -5.47 4.83 -9.14
CA ALA A 116 -6.57 5.61 -9.70
C ALA A 116 -6.26 6.19 -11.09
N GLY A 117 -7.21 6.08 -12.01
CA GLY A 117 -7.08 6.59 -13.39
C GLY A 117 -6.22 5.74 -14.32
N THR A 118 -5.76 4.57 -13.87
CA THR A 118 -4.92 3.65 -14.66
C THR A 118 -5.47 2.22 -14.60
N THR A 119 -4.87 1.31 -15.38
CA THR A 119 -5.11 -0.15 -15.26
C THR A 119 -4.06 -0.83 -14.38
N THR A 120 -3.25 -0.06 -13.66
CA THR A 120 -2.13 -0.56 -12.86
C THR A 120 -2.59 -0.90 -11.45
N TYR A 121 -2.11 -2.03 -10.94
CA TYR A 121 -2.21 -2.41 -9.53
C TYR A 121 -0.82 -2.44 -8.92
N ALA A 122 -0.64 -1.74 -7.82
CA ALA A 122 0.57 -1.83 -7.03
C ALA A 122 0.60 -3.16 -6.27
N LEU A 123 1.76 -3.82 -6.24
CA LEU A 123 1.96 -5.04 -5.48
C LEU A 123 2.27 -4.71 -4.02
N ALA A 124 1.67 -5.45 -3.10
CA ALA A 124 1.85 -5.31 -1.66
C ALA A 124 1.86 -6.68 -0.97
N SER A 125 2.22 -6.76 0.31
CA SER A 125 2.27 -8.06 0.99
C SER A 125 0.87 -8.61 1.30
N PRO A 126 0.49 -9.82 0.83
CA PRO A 126 -0.83 -10.41 1.10
C PRO A 126 -0.91 -11.05 2.49
N LEU A 127 -2.03 -10.95 3.19
CA LEU A 127 -2.28 -11.56 4.51
C LEU A 127 -2.76 -13.02 4.43
N PHE A 128 -3.34 -13.42 3.30
CA PHE A 128 -3.99 -14.72 3.14
C PHE A 128 -3.27 -15.57 2.10
N GLU A 129 -3.16 -16.88 2.37
CA GLU A 129 -2.50 -17.81 1.45
C GLU A 129 -3.28 -18.01 0.14
N ARG A 130 -4.60 -17.82 0.20
CA ARG A 130 -5.49 -17.98 -0.94
C ARG A 130 -6.65 -17.01 -0.83
N VAL A 131 -6.90 -16.29 -1.92
CA VAL A 131 -8.08 -15.44 -2.07
C VAL A 131 -8.73 -15.80 -3.41
N GLU A 132 -10.05 -15.94 -3.39
CA GLU A 132 -10.88 -16.14 -4.57
C GLU A 132 -11.85 -14.96 -4.67
N ILE A 133 -11.85 -14.30 -5.82
CA ILE A 133 -12.71 -13.16 -6.11
C ILE A 133 -13.50 -13.52 -7.36
N GLU A 134 -14.81 -13.33 -7.33
CA GLU A 134 -15.68 -13.49 -8.50
C GLU A 134 -16.04 -12.10 -9.04
N PRO A 135 -15.19 -11.49 -9.90
CA PRO A 135 -15.44 -10.14 -10.41
C PRO A 135 -16.68 -10.07 -11.32
N VAL A 136 -16.99 -11.16 -12.02
CA VAL A 136 -18.22 -11.36 -12.79
C VAL A 136 -18.75 -12.77 -12.57
N PRO A 137 -20.07 -12.99 -12.64
CA PRO A 137 -20.66 -14.30 -12.37
C PRO A 137 -20.03 -15.41 -13.24
N GLY A 138 -19.51 -16.44 -12.58
CA GLY A 138 -18.89 -17.61 -13.21
C GLY A 138 -17.40 -17.47 -13.53
N GLU A 139 -16.78 -16.32 -13.32
CA GLU A 139 -15.33 -16.13 -13.47
C GLU A 139 -14.66 -15.93 -12.12
N VAL A 140 -13.72 -16.81 -11.75
CA VAL A 140 -13.00 -16.72 -10.48
C VAL A 140 -11.56 -16.27 -10.72
N PHE A 141 -11.23 -15.09 -10.21
CA PHE A 141 -9.86 -14.61 -10.06
C PHE A 141 -9.26 -15.16 -8.77
N VAL A 142 -8.07 -15.77 -8.89
CA VAL A 142 -7.44 -16.48 -7.78
C VAL A 142 -6.08 -15.87 -7.47
N ILE A 143 -5.90 -15.39 -6.24
CA ILE A 143 -4.60 -15.00 -5.69
C ILE A 143 -4.08 -16.16 -4.83
N ARG A 144 -2.83 -16.56 -5.05
CA ARG A 144 -2.13 -17.57 -4.24
C ARG A 144 -0.85 -16.97 -3.68
N ALA A 145 -0.67 -17.05 -2.38
CA ALA A 145 0.52 -16.59 -1.69
C ALA A 145 0.91 -17.59 -0.59
N PRO A 146 1.49 -18.76 -0.95
CA PRO A 146 1.84 -19.78 0.03
C PRO A 146 2.72 -19.22 1.15
N GLY A 147 2.36 -19.48 2.41
CA GLY A 147 3.03 -18.96 3.59
C GLY A 147 2.65 -17.52 3.98
N ALA A 148 1.78 -16.84 3.22
CA ALA A 148 1.27 -15.53 3.59
C ALA A 148 0.56 -15.57 4.94
N SER A 149 0.93 -14.63 5.81
CA SER A 149 0.37 -14.46 7.15
C SER A 149 0.70 -13.07 7.66
N ALA A 150 0.15 -12.69 8.81
CA ALA A 150 0.50 -11.43 9.46
C ALA A 150 2.01 -11.34 9.81
N GLU A 151 2.65 -12.49 10.08
CA GLU A 151 4.06 -12.58 10.46
C GLU A 151 5.01 -12.56 9.25
N VAL A 152 4.55 -13.08 8.10
CA VAL A 152 5.35 -13.11 6.88
C VAL A 152 5.13 -11.83 6.08
N ARG A 153 6.11 -10.95 6.12
CA ARG A 153 6.03 -9.61 5.54
C ARG A 153 6.48 -9.52 4.09
N TYR A 154 7.53 -10.24 3.67
CA TYR A 154 8.17 -9.97 2.38
C TYR A 154 7.92 -11.08 1.36
N PRO A 155 7.12 -10.82 0.31
CA PRO A 155 7.03 -11.72 -0.83
C PRO A 155 8.38 -11.87 -1.52
N THR A 156 8.71 -13.08 -1.95
CA THR A 156 9.99 -13.40 -2.61
C THR A 156 9.90 -13.39 -4.14
N GLY A 157 8.69 -13.35 -4.69
CA GLY A 157 8.44 -13.36 -6.12
C GLY A 157 6.96 -13.23 -6.43
N TRP A 158 6.67 -12.96 -7.69
CA TRP A 158 5.33 -12.71 -8.20
C TRP A 158 5.18 -13.35 -9.57
N SER A 159 4.01 -13.95 -9.86
CA SER A 159 3.70 -14.43 -11.19
C SER A 159 2.22 -14.30 -11.51
N VAL A 160 1.90 -14.12 -12.79
CA VAL A 160 0.53 -14.02 -13.32
C VAL A 160 0.41 -14.98 -14.48
N GLY A 161 -0.56 -15.90 -14.43
CA GLY A 161 -0.75 -16.90 -15.49
C GLY A 161 0.47 -17.82 -15.71
N GLY A 162 1.32 -17.99 -14.68
CA GLY A 162 2.57 -18.76 -14.78
C GLY A 162 3.75 -17.98 -15.35
N LEU A 163 3.60 -16.68 -15.63
CA LEU A 163 4.69 -15.79 -16.05
C LEU A 163 5.19 -14.99 -14.85
N ASP A 164 6.49 -15.08 -14.56
CA ASP A 164 7.11 -14.30 -13.50
C ASP A 164 7.06 -12.80 -13.84
N LEU A 165 6.64 -12.00 -12.86
CA LEU A 165 6.76 -10.55 -12.94
C LEU A 165 8.18 -10.15 -12.53
N PRO A 166 8.76 -9.09 -13.14
CA PRO A 166 10.06 -8.59 -12.74
C PRO A 166 10.07 -8.27 -11.25
N THR A 167 10.92 -8.94 -10.47
CA THR A 167 11.13 -8.57 -9.07
C THR A 167 11.99 -7.31 -9.03
N SER A 168 11.44 -6.25 -8.47
CA SER A 168 12.18 -5.03 -8.19
C SER A 168 12.79 -5.17 -6.79
N HIS A 169 14.02 -5.69 -6.72
CA HIS A 169 14.82 -5.75 -5.50
C HIS A 169 15.34 -4.37 -5.12
#